data_AF-A0A366KTV9-F1
#
_entry.id   AF-A0A366KTV9-F1
#
_cell.length_a   1.000
_cell.length_b   1.000
_cell.length_c   1.000
_cell.angle_alpha   90.00
_cell.angle_beta   90.00
_cell.angle_gamma   90.00
#
_symmetry.space_group_name_H-M   'P 1'
#
loop_
_entity.id
_entity.type
_entity.pdbx_description
1 polymer ?
#
loop_
_entity_poly.entity_id
_entity_poly.type
_entity_poly.pdbx_seq_one_letter_code
_entity_poly.pdbx_strand_id
1 'polypeptide(L)'
;MVYWIYIWKSKILLFNKSYQVFFSRKIVNLGFILTKINMLKKTSKIAMIILAAITIFSCKTVQQANLKEIKPFVGIWNDTTNPGSKIVFKSDGSFYNLAKENGVQVVTHSGTFKILSNNMYVLNISDARIDATYDLKGRQYANYYTLGSDQKTMKVSGYVDGRNGGKGLKWASDLVKVNRLD
;
A
#
# COMPACT_ATOMS: atom_id res chain seq x y z
N MET A 1 43.19 11.55 -79.80
CA MET A 1 41.99 10.85 -79.26
C MET A 1 42.30 9.83 -78.15
N VAL A 2 43.54 9.38 -77.96
CA VAL A 2 43.90 8.32 -76.98
C VAL A 2 44.02 8.82 -75.52
N TYR A 3 44.34 10.10 -75.30
CA TYR A 3 44.57 10.67 -73.95
C TYR A 3 43.29 10.75 -73.08
N TRP A 4 42.11 10.83 -73.70
CA TRP A 4 40.83 10.96 -72.99
C TRP A 4 40.32 9.63 -72.39
N ILE A 5 40.70 8.49 -72.97
CA ILE A 5 40.27 7.16 -72.51
C ILE A 5 40.97 6.76 -71.19
N TYR A 6 42.23 7.17 -71.03
CA TYR A 6 43.01 6.86 -69.82
C TYR A 6 42.53 7.64 -68.59
N ILE A 7 42.15 8.91 -68.76
CA ILE A 7 41.58 9.74 -67.68
C ILE A 7 40.22 9.19 -67.23
N TRP A 8 39.41 8.68 -68.16
CA TRP A 8 38.09 8.15 -67.86
C TRP A 8 38.15 6.81 -67.10
N LYS A 9 39.05 5.89 -67.49
CA LYS A 9 39.26 4.61 -66.77
C LYS A 9 39.78 4.81 -65.33
N SER A 10 40.73 5.73 -65.14
CA SER A 10 41.30 6.00 -63.80
C SER A 10 40.27 6.63 -62.84
N LYS A 11 39.37 7.49 -63.33
CA LYS A 11 38.29 8.07 -62.51
C LYS A 11 37.26 7.02 -62.07
N ILE A 12 36.91 6.06 -62.93
CA ILE A 12 35.98 4.96 -62.60
C ILE A 12 36.56 4.02 -61.54
N LEU A 13 37.86 3.68 -61.63
CA LEU A 13 38.54 2.83 -60.66
C LEU A 13 38.64 3.47 -59.27
N LEU A 14 38.90 4.78 -59.19
CA LEU A 14 38.91 5.55 -57.94
C LEU A 14 37.52 5.67 -57.32
N PHE A 15 36.48 5.80 -58.15
CA PHE A 15 35.09 5.82 -57.70
C PHE A 15 34.69 4.47 -57.08
N ASN A 16 35.04 3.37 -57.74
CA ASN A 16 34.67 2.02 -57.30
C ASN A 16 35.38 1.61 -55.99
N LYS A 17 36.66 2.00 -55.83
CA LYS A 17 37.43 1.74 -54.60
C LYS A 17 36.91 2.55 -53.40
N SER A 18 36.52 3.81 -53.65
CA SER A 18 35.91 4.68 -52.63
C SER A 18 34.54 4.17 -52.17
N TYR A 19 33.72 3.66 -53.10
CA TYR A 19 32.42 3.06 -52.79
C TYR A 19 32.53 1.79 -51.94
N GLN A 20 33.45 0.88 -52.28
CA GLN A 20 33.71 -0.35 -51.51
C GLN A 20 34.12 -0.06 -50.05
N VAL A 21 35.00 0.92 -49.84
CA VAL A 21 35.44 1.32 -48.49
C VAL A 21 34.31 1.98 -47.70
N PHE A 22 33.48 2.80 -48.35
CA PHE A 22 32.34 3.47 -47.72
C PHE A 22 31.23 2.48 -47.32
N PHE A 23 30.95 1.49 -48.16
CA PHE A 23 29.97 0.44 -47.90
C PHE A 23 30.41 -0.50 -46.77
N SER A 24 31.68 -0.91 -46.77
CA SER A 24 32.26 -1.76 -45.73
C SER A 24 32.23 -1.08 -44.35
N ARG A 25 32.58 0.22 -44.28
CA ARG A 25 32.47 1.01 -43.03
C ARG A 25 31.03 1.14 -42.52
N LYS A 26 30.03 1.26 -43.42
CA LYS A 26 28.61 1.32 -43.02
C LYS A 26 28.11 0.00 -42.41
N ILE A 27 28.52 -1.15 -42.95
CA ILE A 27 28.10 -2.48 -42.46
C ILE A 27 28.68 -2.78 -41.07
N VAL A 28 29.96 -2.45 -40.85
CA VAL A 28 30.62 -2.62 -39.53
C VAL A 28 29.95 -1.74 -38.46
N ASN A 29 29.60 -0.50 -38.80
CA ASN A 29 28.85 0.38 -37.89
C ASN A 29 27.45 -0.16 -37.56
N LEU A 30 26.75 -0.76 -38.54
CA LEU A 30 25.42 -1.32 -38.32
C LEU A 30 25.43 -2.52 -37.36
N GLY A 31 26.42 -3.42 -37.50
CA GLY A 31 26.59 -4.58 -36.62
C GLY A 31 26.87 -4.19 -35.16
N PHE A 32 27.65 -3.13 -34.95
CA PHE A 32 27.97 -2.59 -33.62
C PHE A 32 26.75 -1.92 -32.96
N ILE A 33 25.91 -1.24 -33.75
CA ILE A 33 24.64 -0.65 -33.29
C ILE A 33 23.64 -1.75 -32.91
N LEU A 34 23.50 -2.80 -33.74
CA LEU A 34 22.60 -3.93 -33.48
C LEU A 34 22.96 -4.71 -32.20
N THR A 35 24.26 -4.92 -31.94
CA THR A 35 24.72 -5.58 -30.70
C THR A 35 24.46 -4.71 -29.48
N LYS A 36 24.70 -3.39 -29.55
CA LYS A 36 24.35 -2.45 -28.47
C LYS A 36 22.85 -2.44 -28.18
N ILE A 37 21.99 -2.43 -29.21
CA ILE A 37 20.53 -2.48 -29.04
C ILE A 37 20.07 -3.78 -28.37
N ASN A 38 20.66 -4.92 -28.75
CA ASN A 38 20.33 -6.21 -28.12
C ASN A 38 20.81 -6.29 -26.65
N MET A 39 21.97 -5.72 -26.34
CA MET A 39 22.44 -5.61 -24.96
C MET A 39 21.55 -4.68 -24.13
N LEU A 40 21.14 -3.53 -24.68
CA LEU A 40 20.23 -2.59 -24.02
C LEU A 40 18.85 -3.21 -23.74
N LYS A 41 18.34 -4.03 -24.66
CA LYS A 41 17.08 -4.78 -24.48
C LYS A 41 17.22 -5.87 -23.41
N LYS A 42 18.36 -6.57 -23.35
CA LYS A 42 18.63 -7.57 -22.29
C LYS A 42 18.77 -6.92 -20.92
N THR A 43 19.50 -5.82 -20.81
CA THR A 43 19.66 -5.11 -19.53
C THR A 43 18.35 -4.48 -19.06
N SER A 44 17.54 -3.94 -19.97
CA SER A 44 16.18 -3.45 -19.67
C SER A 44 15.26 -4.54 -19.11
N LYS A 45 15.26 -5.75 -19.72
CA LYS A 45 14.48 -6.89 -19.21
C LYS A 45 14.92 -7.34 -17.82
N ILE A 46 16.23 -7.42 -17.58
CA ILE A 46 16.79 -7.79 -16.27
C ILE A 46 16.42 -6.74 -15.22
N ALA A 47 16.53 -5.45 -15.55
CA ALA A 47 16.14 -4.36 -14.65
C ALA A 47 14.65 -4.42 -14.27
N MET A 48 13.77 -4.73 -15.22
CA MET A 48 12.32 -4.90 -14.95
C MET A 48 12.03 -6.07 -14.02
N ILE A 49 12.72 -7.21 -14.20
CA ILE A 49 12.58 -8.38 -13.32
C ILE A 49 13.06 -8.05 -11.91
N ILE A 50 14.20 -7.36 -11.78
CA ILE A 50 14.73 -6.92 -10.49
C ILE A 50 13.77 -5.95 -9.80
N LEU A 51 13.22 -4.97 -10.52
CA LEU A 51 12.24 -4.03 -9.98
C LEU A 51 10.95 -4.74 -9.52
N ALA A 52 10.45 -5.70 -10.30
CA ALA A 52 9.31 -6.51 -9.91
C ALA A 52 9.61 -7.36 -8.66
N ALA A 53 10.79 -7.97 -8.58
CA ALA A 53 11.19 -8.73 -7.40
C ALA A 53 11.30 -7.86 -6.14
N ILE A 54 11.88 -6.66 -6.24
CA ILE A 54 11.99 -5.70 -5.13
C ILE A 54 10.59 -5.28 -4.64
N THR A 55 9.69 -4.91 -5.55
CA THR A 55 8.33 -4.49 -5.18
C THR A 55 7.54 -5.59 -4.48
N ILE A 56 7.62 -6.83 -4.97
CA ILE A 56 6.98 -7.99 -4.32
C ILE A 56 7.56 -8.24 -2.92
N PHE A 57 8.89 -8.17 -2.79
CA PHE A 57 9.56 -8.38 -1.50
C PHE A 57 9.20 -7.31 -0.48
N SER A 58 9.20 -6.03 -0.88
CA SER A 58 8.78 -4.91 -0.03
C SER A 58 7.30 -5.01 0.38
N CYS A 59 6.42 -5.49 -0.49
CA CYS A 59 5.01 -5.64 -0.14
C CYS A 59 4.81 -6.73 0.94
N LYS A 60 5.52 -7.86 0.82
CA LYS A 60 5.44 -8.95 1.80
C LYS A 60 5.96 -8.55 3.17
N THR A 61 7.08 -7.84 3.25
CA THR A 61 7.65 -7.39 4.54
C THR A 61 6.74 -6.39 5.25
N VAL A 62 6.13 -5.46 4.50
CA VAL A 62 5.15 -4.50 5.04
C VAL A 62 3.90 -5.21 5.53
N GLN A 63 3.36 -6.18 4.79
CA GLN A 63 2.21 -6.98 5.23
C GLN A 63 2.51 -7.75 6.52
N GLN A 64 3.69 -8.39 6.60
CA GLN A 64 4.08 -9.17 7.76
C GLN A 64 4.30 -8.30 9.01
N ALA A 65 4.87 -7.10 8.84
CA ALA A 65 5.00 -6.13 9.93
C ALA A 65 3.63 -5.66 10.44
N ASN A 66 2.71 -5.29 9.53
CA ASN A 66 1.34 -4.89 9.91
C ASN A 66 0.59 -6.03 10.62
N LEU A 67 0.70 -7.27 10.14
CA LEU A 67 0.08 -8.43 10.80
C LEU A 67 0.61 -8.65 12.21
N LYS A 68 1.92 -8.46 12.42
CA LYS A 68 2.55 -8.58 13.75
C LYS A 68 1.99 -7.55 14.72
N GLU A 69 1.81 -6.31 14.28
CA GLU A 69 1.26 -5.23 15.10
C GLU A 69 -0.23 -5.42 15.38
N ILE A 70 -1.02 -5.86 14.39
CA ILE A 70 -2.47 -6.04 14.50
C ILE A 70 -2.84 -7.25 15.35
N LYS A 71 -2.03 -8.30 15.38
CA LYS A 71 -2.35 -9.58 16.04
C LYS A 71 -2.87 -9.44 17.49
N PRO A 72 -2.31 -8.60 18.38
CA PRO A 72 -2.83 -8.45 19.73
C PRO A 72 -4.20 -7.77 19.80
N PHE A 73 -4.59 -6.99 18.79
CA PHE A 73 -5.90 -6.33 18.71
C PHE A 73 -6.98 -7.28 18.20
N VAL A 74 -6.64 -8.23 17.32
CA VAL A 74 -7.64 -9.11 16.71
C VAL A 74 -8.47 -9.85 17.77
N GLY A 75 -9.78 -9.81 17.61
CA GLY A 75 -10.74 -10.46 18.50
C GLY A 75 -11.93 -9.57 18.85
N ILE A 76 -12.76 -10.10 19.75
CA ILE A 76 -13.92 -9.41 20.30
C ILE A 76 -13.52 -8.82 21.64
N TRP A 77 -13.77 -7.54 21.83
CA TRP A 77 -13.49 -6.81 23.06
C TRP A 77 -14.78 -6.30 23.66
N ASN A 78 -15.07 -6.71 24.88
CA ASN A 78 -16.20 -6.22 25.65
C ASN A 78 -15.78 -4.95 26.39
N ASP A 79 -16.57 -3.89 26.25
CA ASP A 79 -16.37 -2.65 27.01
C ASP A 79 -16.97 -2.82 28.40
N THR A 80 -16.11 -2.86 29.41
CA THR A 80 -16.51 -2.99 30.81
C THR A 80 -16.93 -1.67 31.43
N THR A 81 -16.54 -0.54 30.82
CA THR A 81 -16.98 0.80 31.20
C THR A 81 -18.39 1.08 30.68
N ASN A 82 -18.75 0.57 29.50
CA ASN A 82 -20.07 0.73 28.89
C ASN A 82 -20.73 -0.65 28.64
N PRO A 83 -21.40 -1.23 29.66
CA PRO A 83 -22.01 -2.55 29.55
C PRO A 83 -22.92 -2.69 28.33
N GLY A 84 -22.76 -3.79 27.59
CA GLY A 84 -23.48 -4.04 26.35
C GLY A 84 -22.79 -3.50 25.10
N SER A 85 -21.71 -2.72 25.24
CA SER A 85 -20.89 -2.28 24.11
C SER A 85 -19.73 -3.23 23.86
N LYS A 86 -19.44 -3.50 22.58
CA LYS A 86 -18.30 -4.32 22.15
C LYS A 86 -17.64 -3.69 20.93
N ILE A 87 -16.34 -3.94 20.77
CA ILE A 87 -15.61 -3.65 19.53
C ILE A 87 -14.96 -4.92 19.00
N VAL A 88 -15.08 -5.16 17.71
CA VAL A 88 -14.49 -6.32 17.04
C VAL A 88 -13.43 -5.85 16.07
N PHE A 89 -12.19 -6.29 16.26
CA PHE A 89 -11.08 -6.04 15.34
C PHE A 89 -10.77 -7.32 14.56
N LYS A 90 -10.70 -7.20 13.23
CA LYS A 90 -10.40 -8.32 12.34
C LYS A 90 -8.96 -8.28 11.85
N SER A 91 -8.45 -9.43 11.44
CA SER A 91 -7.08 -9.58 10.94
C SER A 91 -6.83 -8.89 9.60
N ASP A 92 -7.88 -8.53 8.86
CA ASP A 92 -7.81 -7.79 7.60
C ASP A 92 -7.73 -6.26 7.81
N GLY A 93 -7.69 -5.79 9.05
CA GLY A 93 -7.67 -4.36 9.37
C GLY A 93 -9.05 -3.70 9.38
N SER A 94 -10.14 -4.46 9.26
CA SER A 94 -11.49 -3.95 9.47
C SER A 94 -11.93 -4.06 10.94
N PHE A 95 -12.90 -3.23 11.32
CA PHE A 95 -13.53 -3.31 12.64
C PHE A 95 -15.01 -2.95 12.58
N TYR A 96 -15.73 -3.29 13.64
CA TYR A 96 -17.07 -2.77 13.89
C TYR A 96 -17.37 -2.67 15.39
N ASN A 97 -18.22 -1.70 15.73
CA ASN A 97 -18.74 -1.51 17.07
C ASN A 97 -20.13 -2.12 17.17
N LEU A 98 -20.39 -2.76 18.30
CA LEU A 98 -21.69 -3.31 18.67
C LEU A 98 -22.20 -2.60 19.91
N ALA A 99 -23.50 -2.35 19.95
CA ALA A 99 -24.23 -1.98 21.16
C ALA A 99 -25.35 -2.99 21.40
N LYS A 100 -25.72 -3.19 22.67
CA LYS A 100 -26.89 -3.99 23.03
C LYS A 100 -28.08 -3.06 23.22
N GLU A 101 -29.07 -3.19 22.36
CA GLU A 101 -30.29 -2.40 22.37
C GLU A 101 -31.49 -3.34 22.43
N ASN A 102 -32.35 -3.17 23.44
CA ASN A 102 -33.55 -4.02 23.65
C ASN A 102 -33.25 -5.53 23.64
N GLY A 103 -32.09 -5.93 24.16
CA GLY A 103 -31.66 -7.34 24.20
C GLY A 103 -30.94 -7.83 22.95
N VAL A 104 -30.93 -7.08 21.85
CA VAL A 104 -30.33 -7.44 20.57
C VAL A 104 -29.00 -6.73 20.38
N GLN A 105 -28.00 -7.41 19.81
CA GLN A 105 -26.75 -6.77 19.40
C GLN A 105 -26.91 -6.14 18.02
N VAL A 106 -26.55 -4.86 17.92
CA VAL A 106 -26.67 -4.08 16.68
C VAL A 106 -25.33 -3.44 16.36
N VAL A 107 -24.97 -3.44 15.08
CA VAL A 107 -23.77 -2.73 14.60
C VAL A 107 -24.07 -1.24 14.57
N THR A 108 -23.28 -0.44 15.29
CA THR A 108 -23.46 1.02 15.34
C THR A 108 -22.53 1.72 14.36
N HIS A 109 -21.29 1.23 14.24
CA HIS A 109 -20.25 1.80 13.40
C HIS A 109 -19.38 0.71 12.79
N SER A 110 -18.83 0.96 11.62
CA SER A 110 -17.83 0.09 11.02
C SER A 110 -16.82 0.86 10.16
N GLY A 111 -15.68 0.21 9.92
CA GLY A 111 -14.65 0.76 9.05
C GLY A 111 -13.33 0.03 9.16
N THR A 112 -12.24 0.78 9.07
CA THR A 112 -10.88 0.24 9.15
C THR A 112 -10.11 0.81 10.32
N PHE A 113 -9.13 0.04 10.80
CA PHE A 113 -8.22 0.47 11.84
C PHE A 113 -6.77 0.30 11.40
N LYS A 114 -5.91 1.17 11.93
CA LYS A 114 -4.47 1.08 11.76
C LYS A 114 -3.79 1.38 13.08
N ILE A 115 -2.88 0.50 13.50
CA ILE A 115 -2.02 0.75 14.66
C ILE A 115 -0.88 1.67 14.21
N LEU A 116 -0.61 2.66 15.03
CA LEU A 116 0.46 3.63 14.88
C LEU A 116 1.49 3.43 16.00
N SER A 117 2.63 4.11 15.90
CA SER A 117 3.61 4.16 16.98
C SER A 117 3.04 4.85 18.24
N ASN A 118 3.77 4.77 19.35
CA ASN A 118 3.46 5.47 20.61
C ASN A 118 2.10 5.08 21.22
N ASN A 119 1.74 3.80 21.10
CA ASN A 119 0.50 3.25 21.63
C ASN A 119 -0.75 3.98 21.15
N MET A 120 -0.78 4.28 19.85
CA MET A 120 -1.93 4.88 19.19
C MET A 120 -2.50 3.94 18.15
N TYR A 121 -3.81 3.97 17.94
CA TYR A 121 -4.43 3.43 16.73
C TYR A 121 -5.47 4.41 16.21
N VAL A 122 -5.67 4.39 14.91
CA VAL A 122 -6.65 5.24 14.24
C VAL A 122 -7.78 4.39 13.71
N LEU A 123 -9.02 4.83 13.95
CA LEU A 123 -10.20 4.30 13.30
C LEU A 123 -10.64 5.24 12.19
N ASN A 124 -10.94 4.69 11.02
CA ASN A 124 -11.57 5.39 9.91
C ASN A 124 -12.97 4.82 9.73
N ILE A 125 -14.00 5.64 9.98
CA ILE A 125 -15.39 5.23 9.93
C ILE A 125 -15.92 5.34 8.51
N SER A 126 -16.16 4.20 7.88
CA SER A 126 -16.82 4.17 6.57
C SER A 126 -18.34 4.19 6.71
N ASP A 127 -18.87 3.65 7.81
CA ASP A 127 -20.32 3.56 8.01
C ASP A 127 -20.73 3.77 9.47
N ALA A 128 -21.89 4.40 9.63
CA ALA A 128 -22.58 4.61 10.88
C ALA A 128 -24.07 4.37 10.65
N ARG A 129 -24.74 3.74 11.62
CA ARG A 129 -26.19 3.52 11.59
C ARG A 129 -26.93 4.86 11.53
N ILE A 130 -28.06 4.90 10.82
CA ILE A 130 -28.87 6.12 10.57
C ILE A 130 -29.26 6.87 11.86
N ASP A 131 -29.41 6.13 12.95
CA ASP A 131 -29.82 6.60 14.28
C ASP A 131 -28.79 6.22 15.35
N ALA A 132 -27.51 6.06 14.96
CA ALA A 132 -26.44 5.98 15.92
C ALA A 132 -26.43 7.25 16.80
N THR A 133 -26.20 7.10 18.11
CA THR A 133 -26.10 8.22 19.06
C THR A 133 -25.13 9.31 18.59
N TYR A 134 -24.10 8.92 17.84
CA TYR A 134 -23.12 9.82 17.23
C TYR A 134 -23.00 9.50 15.74
N ASP A 135 -23.29 10.47 14.86
CA ASP A 135 -22.99 10.35 13.43
C ASP A 135 -21.48 10.57 13.20
N LEU A 136 -20.72 9.48 13.22
CA LEU A 136 -19.28 9.49 12.99
C LEU A 136 -18.92 9.08 11.55
N LYS A 137 -19.87 8.97 10.62
CA LYS A 137 -19.58 8.53 9.26
C LYS A 137 -18.61 9.48 8.55
N GLY A 138 -17.59 8.91 7.91
CA GLY A 138 -16.52 9.66 7.23
C GLY A 138 -15.53 10.34 8.18
N ARG A 139 -15.59 10.05 9.48
CA ARG A 139 -14.64 10.59 10.48
C ARG A 139 -13.47 9.65 10.66
N GLN A 140 -12.34 10.25 11.00
CA GLN A 140 -11.15 9.55 11.47
C GLN A 140 -10.87 9.98 12.89
N TYR A 141 -10.56 9.04 13.79
CA TYR A 141 -10.21 9.37 15.17
C TYR A 141 -9.06 8.53 15.71
N ALA A 142 -8.16 9.22 16.40
CA ALA A 142 -7.03 8.63 17.08
C ALA A 142 -7.45 8.16 18.49
N ASN A 143 -7.02 6.97 18.84
CA ASN A 143 -7.19 6.35 20.13
C ASN A 143 -5.81 6.09 20.71
N TYR A 144 -5.62 6.47 21.97
CA TYR A 144 -4.50 6.02 22.77
C TYR A 144 -4.90 4.72 23.46
N TYR A 145 -3.98 3.77 23.54
CA TYR A 145 -4.24 2.50 24.20
C TYR A 145 -3.12 2.11 25.17
N THR A 146 -3.47 1.27 26.14
CA THR A 146 -2.50 0.51 26.92
C THR A 146 -2.97 -0.93 26.94
N LEU A 147 -2.19 -1.81 26.29
CA LEU A 147 -2.47 -3.24 26.27
C LEU A 147 -1.89 -3.89 27.53
N GLY A 148 -2.69 -4.70 28.22
CA GLY A 148 -2.22 -5.49 29.35
C GLY A 148 -1.15 -6.51 28.92
N SER A 149 -0.31 -6.93 29.87
CA SER A 149 0.73 -7.93 29.63
C SER A 149 0.16 -9.28 29.15
N ASP A 150 -1.10 -9.57 29.51
CA ASP A 150 -1.85 -10.75 29.09
C ASP A 150 -2.43 -10.67 27.67
N GLN A 151 -2.39 -9.49 27.03
CA GLN A 151 -3.04 -9.17 25.75
C GLN A 151 -4.54 -9.50 25.70
N LYS A 152 -5.18 -9.58 26.88
CA LYS A 152 -6.61 -9.82 27.06
C LYS A 152 -7.31 -8.61 27.68
N THR A 153 -6.57 -7.65 28.21
CA THR A 153 -7.09 -6.38 28.71
C THR A 153 -6.52 -5.21 27.93
N MET A 154 -7.32 -4.18 27.68
CA MET A 154 -6.89 -2.97 26.98
C MET A 154 -7.61 -1.76 27.53
N LYS A 155 -6.86 -0.74 27.97
CA LYS A 155 -7.43 0.58 28.25
C LYS A 155 -7.36 1.40 26.98
N VAL A 156 -8.44 2.07 26.60
CA VAL A 156 -8.48 2.96 25.43
C VAL A 156 -9.02 4.33 25.82
N SER A 157 -8.53 5.38 25.18
CA SER A 157 -9.10 6.71 25.29
C SER A 157 -8.93 7.49 24.00
N GLY A 158 -9.77 8.48 23.79
CA GLY A 158 -9.70 9.29 22.59
C GLY A 158 -10.62 10.48 22.62
N TYR A 159 -10.55 11.25 21.55
CA TYR A 159 -11.37 12.42 21.33
C TYR A 159 -11.66 12.58 19.84
N VAL A 160 -12.88 12.98 19.50
CA VAL A 160 -13.28 13.36 18.16
C VAL A 160 -14.07 14.66 18.22
N ASP A 161 -13.70 15.62 17.38
CA ASP A 161 -14.41 16.87 17.28
C ASP A 161 -15.84 16.65 16.78
N GLY A 162 -16.76 17.50 17.25
CA GLY A 162 -18.12 17.50 16.72
C GLY A 162 -18.17 18.09 15.31
N ARG A 163 -19.25 17.78 14.59
CA ARG A 163 -19.50 18.31 13.24
C ARG A 163 -20.27 19.63 13.33
N ASN A 164 -19.99 20.57 12.43
CA ASN A 164 -20.72 21.84 12.29
C ASN A 164 -20.87 22.64 13.60
N GLY A 165 -19.81 22.71 14.40
CA GLY A 165 -19.83 23.40 15.71
C GLY A 165 -20.49 22.60 16.84
N GLY A 166 -20.87 21.34 16.59
CA GLY A 166 -21.34 20.42 17.62
C GLY A 166 -20.27 20.10 18.66
N LYS A 167 -20.71 19.68 19.86
CA LYS A 167 -19.82 19.28 20.96
C LYS A 167 -19.01 18.05 20.55
N GLY A 168 -17.70 18.09 20.79
CA GLY A 168 -16.83 16.93 20.60
C GLY A 168 -17.14 15.80 21.59
N LEU A 169 -16.78 14.57 21.21
CA LEU A 169 -16.91 13.38 22.03
C LEU A 169 -15.54 12.99 22.56
N LYS A 170 -15.40 12.93 23.88
CA LYS A 170 -14.24 12.37 24.59
C LYS A 170 -14.64 11.06 25.23
N TRP A 171 -13.79 10.05 25.17
CA TRP A 171 -14.05 8.76 25.81
C TRP A 171 -12.80 8.20 26.49
N ALA A 172 -13.06 7.32 27.46
CA ALA A 172 -12.11 6.40 28.04
C ALA A 172 -12.87 5.11 28.39
N SER A 173 -12.35 3.95 28.00
CA SER A 173 -12.97 2.65 28.21
C SER A 173 -11.94 1.61 28.62
N ASP A 174 -12.37 0.70 29.48
CA ASP A 174 -11.65 -0.52 29.83
C ASP A 174 -12.24 -1.70 29.06
N LEU A 175 -11.41 -2.36 28.24
CA LEU A 175 -11.81 -3.44 27.36
C LEU A 175 -11.24 -4.78 27.81
N VAL A 176 -12.06 -5.83 27.71
CA VAL A 176 -11.65 -7.22 28.00
C VAL A 176 -11.96 -8.10 26.80
N LYS A 177 -10.97 -8.87 26.35
CA LYS A 177 -11.10 -9.78 25.22
C LYS A 177 -11.97 -10.98 25.59
N VAL A 178 -12.94 -11.31 24.73
CA VAL A 178 -13.87 -12.42 24.90
C VAL A 178 -13.86 -13.33 23.68
N ASN A 179 -14.31 -14.57 23.86
CA ASN A 179 -14.22 -15.61 22.82
C ASN A 179 -15.45 -15.69 21.91
N ARG A 180 -16.57 -15.05 22.29
CA ARG A 180 -17.83 -15.09 21.55
C ARG A 180 -18.64 -13.82 21.76
N LEU A 181 -19.53 -13.53 20.81
CA LEU A 181 -20.63 -12.60 21.00
C LEU A 181 -21.73 -13.29 21.83
N ASP A 182 -22.38 -12.53 22.71
CA ASP A 182 -23.54 -12.98 23.49
C ASP A 182 -24.82 -13.12 22.66
#